data_AF-A0A382EJP9-F1
#
_entry.id   AF-A0A382EJP9-F1
#
_cell.length_a   1.000
_cell.length_b   1.000
_cell.length_c   1.000
_cell.angle_alpha   90.00
_cell.angle_beta   90.00
_cell.angle_gamma   90.00
#
_symmetry.space_group_name_H-M   'P 1'
#
loop_
_entity.id
_entity.type
_entity.pdbx_description
1 polymer ?
#
loop_
_entity_poly.entity_id
_entity_poly.type
_entity_poly.pdbx_seq_one_letter_code
_entity_poly.pdbx_strand_id
1 'polypeptide(L)'
;IWTTVTADGDNTQVAVEFHFPEVDPQRSGSLHDAILKLYTQLWDEDEAMMIERHRRLVETRELSREINLGTETAIYQKLSGGDPVIFQLARREYQLREVIGELHAHTTICPHLSGPLSHCVDQDGQLTCPWHGYRFDIQSGECIFPKSAACHLPPPPTITIEQGDIIARSSAQDARVTS
;
A
#
# COMPACT_ATOMS: atom_id res chain seq x y z
N ILE A 1 -21.03 -20.07 -8.01
CA ILE A 1 -21.30 -18.71 -7.49
C ILE A 1 -22.01 -17.98 -8.60
N TRP A 2 -23.19 -17.44 -8.33
CA TRP A 2 -23.93 -16.60 -9.27
C TRP A 2 -24.01 -15.19 -8.72
N THR A 3 -23.74 -14.22 -9.58
CA THR A 3 -23.81 -12.80 -9.24
C THR A 3 -24.86 -12.15 -10.12
N THR A 4 -25.85 -11.52 -9.49
CA THR A 4 -26.89 -10.74 -10.14
C THR A 4 -26.70 -9.28 -9.77
N VAL A 5 -26.69 -8.40 -10.76
CA VAL A 5 -26.54 -6.95 -10.58
C VAL A 5 -27.83 -6.29 -11.08
N THR A 6 -28.46 -5.49 -10.23
CA THR A 6 -29.68 -4.76 -10.54
C THR A 6 -29.53 -3.28 -10.20
N ALA A 7 -30.05 -2.40 -11.05
CA ALA A 7 -30.09 -0.98 -10.76
C ALA A 7 -31.10 -0.68 -9.65
N ASP A 8 -30.75 0.19 -8.71
CA ASP A 8 -31.60 0.67 -7.63
C ASP A 8 -31.48 2.19 -7.51
N GLY A 9 -32.14 2.91 -8.42
CA GLY A 9 -31.98 4.36 -8.55
C GLY A 9 -30.56 4.73 -8.96
N ASP A 10 -29.90 5.58 -8.16
CA ASP A 10 -28.48 5.93 -8.33
C ASP A 10 -27.53 4.89 -7.69
N ASN A 11 -28.07 3.86 -7.06
CA ASN A 11 -27.32 2.77 -6.44
C ASN A 11 -27.30 1.52 -7.33
N THR A 12 -26.39 0.61 -7.01
CA THR A 12 -26.32 -0.72 -7.62
C THR A 12 -26.56 -1.77 -6.53
N GLN A 13 -27.56 -2.62 -6.71
CA GLN A 13 -27.76 -3.79 -5.86
C GLN A 13 -27.02 -4.98 -6.47
N VAL A 14 -26.23 -5.66 -5.65
CA VAL A 14 -25.49 -6.87 -6.03
C VAL A 14 -25.94 -8.01 -5.13
N ALA A 15 -26.49 -9.06 -5.73
CA ALA A 15 -26.84 -10.30 -5.04
C ALA A 15 -25.87 -11.41 -5.46
N VAL A 16 -25.22 -12.04 -4.48
CA VAL A 16 -24.27 -13.14 -4.71
C VAL A 16 -24.81 -14.42 -4.07
N GLU A 17 -25.01 -15.46 -4.88
CA GLU A 17 -25.50 -16.77 -4.47
C GLU A 17 -24.40 -17.82 -4.54
N PHE A 18 -24.23 -18.55 -3.44
CA PHE A 18 -23.26 -19.63 -3.31
C PHE A 18 -23.96 -20.99 -3.36
N HIS A 19 -23.64 -21.78 -4.39
CA HIS A 19 -24.15 -23.13 -4.55
C HIS A 19 -23.04 -24.13 -4.22
N PHE A 20 -23.23 -24.87 -3.14
CA PHE A 20 -22.30 -25.92 -2.69
C PHE A 20 -22.94 -27.30 -2.89
N PRO A 21 -22.25 -28.24 -3.56
CA PRO A 21 -22.70 -29.62 -3.60
C PRO A 21 -22.50 -30.28 -2.23
N GLU A 22 -23.48 -31.07 -1.78
CA GLU A 22 -23.33 -32.01 -0.64
C GLU A 22 -22.84 -31.39 0.68
N VAL A 23 -23.51 -30.33 1.16
CA VAL A 23 -23.23 -29.76 2.49
C VAL A 23 -23.93 -30.56 3.57
N ASP A 24 -23.17 -31.04 4.57
CA ASP A 24 -23.72 -31.58 5.82
C ASP A 24 -24.67 -30.54 6.46
N PRO A 25 -25.97 -30.86 6.65
CA PRO A 25 -26.95 -29.94 7.22
C PRO A 25 -26.52 -29.35 8.57
N GLN A 26 -25.75 -30.10 9.37
CA GLN A 26 -25.25 -29.62 10.66
C GLN A 26 -24.17 -28.54 10.53
N ARG A 27 -23.47 -28.47 9.39
CA ARG A 27 -22.40 -27.50 9.11
C ARG A 27 -22.86 -26.34 8.24
N SER A 28 -24.07 -26.39 7.68
CA SER A 28 -24.58 -25.36 6.76
C SER A 28 -24.58 -23.95 7.36
N GLY A 29 -24.92 -23.80 8.64
CA GLY A 29 -24.90 -22.49 9.31
C GLY A 29 -23.47 -21.95 9.46
N SER A 30 -22.55 -22.76 9.95
CA SER A 30 -21.14 -22.36 10.08
C SER A 30 -20.48 -22.07 8.73
N LEU A 31 -20.84 -22.80 7.67
CA LEU A 31 -20.37 -22.52 6.31
C LEU A 31 -20.93 -21.19 5.79
N HIS A 32 -22.22 -20.93 6.02
CA HIS A 32 -22.86 -19.66 5.69
C HIS A 32 -22.11 -18.49 6.35
N ASP A 33 -21.90 -18.54 7.66
CA ASP A 33 -21.22 -17.47 8.40
C ASP A 33 -19.79 -17.25 7.90
N ALA A 34 -19.06 -18.32 7.62
CA ALA A 34 -17.69 -18.25 7.12
C ALA A 34 -17.63 -17.61 5.71
N ILE A 35 -18.52 -18.01 4.80
CA ILE A 35 -18.57 -17.47 3.44
C ILE A 35 -19.04 -16.02 3.44
N LEU A 36 -20.08 -15.71 4.21
CA LEU A 36 -20.59 -14.34 4.33
C LEU A 36 -19.48 -13.41 4.84
N LYS A 37 -18.80 -13.79 5.92
CA LYS A 37 -17.68 -13.02 6.48
C LYS A 37 -16.56 -12.82 5.46
N LEU A 38 -16.15 -13.88 4.78
CA LEU A 38 -15.07 -13.82 3.78
C LEU A 38 -15.43 -12.88 2.64
N TYR A 39 -16.63 -13.02 2.07
CA TYR A 39 -17.03 -12.24 0.91
C TYR A 39 -17.36 -10.78 1.23
N THR A 40 -17.86 -10.47 2.43
CA THR A 40 -17.96 -9.09 2.90
C THR A 40 -16.56 -8.46 2.97
N GLN A 41 -15.59 -9.15 3.57
CA GLN A 41 -14.23 -8.64 3.65
C GLN A 41 -13.62 -8.42 2.25
N LEU A 42 -13.75 -9.39 1.35
CA LEU A 42 -13.24 -9.27 -0.02
C LEU A 42 -13.89 -8.11 -0.78
N TRP A 43 -15.18 -7.87 -0.56
CA TRP A 43 -15.88 -6.74 -1.18
C TRP A 43 -15.35 -5.39 -0.66
N ASP A 44 -15.18 -5.24 0.65
CA ASP A 44 -14.63 -4.03 1.26
C ASP A 44 -13.20 -3.77 0.75
N GLU A 45 -12.39 -4.82 0.61
CA GLU A 45 -11.02 -4.76 0.08
C GLU A 45 -10.99 -4.35 -1.41
N ASP A 46 -11.89 -4.91 -2.23
CA ASP A 46 -12.01 -4.59 -3.66
C ASP A 46 -12.52 -3.16 -3.88
N GLU A 47 -13.51 -2.71 -3.10
CA GLU A 47 -13.99 -1.34 -3.13
C GLU A 47 -12.89 -0.36 -2.75
N ALA A 48 -12.20 -0.59 -1.64
CA ALA A 48 -11.06 0.23 -1.21
C ALA A 48 -9.96 0.27 -2.29
N MET A 49 -9.68 -0.87 -2.94
CA MET A 49 -8.75 -0.96 -4.06
C MET A 49 -9.18 -0.09 -5.26
N MET A 50 -10.46 -0.16 -5.66
CA MET A 50 -10.98 0.62 -6.79
C MET A 50 -10.96 2.13 -6.50
N ILE A 51 -11.35 2.53 -5.29
CA ILE A 51 -11.32 3.93 -4.84
C ILE A 51 -9.89 4.47 -4.89
N GLU A 52 -8.92 3.76 -4.31
CA GLU A 52 -7.53 4.21 -4.27
C GLU A 52 -6.91 4.28 -5.67
N ARG A 53 -7.23 3.32 -6.55
CA ARG A 53 -6.82 3.36 -7.96
C ARG A 53 -7.38 4.59 -8.67
N HIS A 54 -8.66 4.90 -8.47
CA HIS A 54 -9.26 6.09 -9.07
C HIS A 54 -8.62 7.37 -8.55
N ARG A 55 -8.42 7.50 -7.22
CA ARG A 55 -7.72 8.63 -6.60
C ARG A 55 -6.36 8.87 -7.26
N ARG A 56 -5.57 7.82 -7.48
CA ARG A 56 -4.23 7.89 -8.09
C ARG A 56 -4.22 8.23 -9.58
N LEU A 57 -5.31 7.94 -10.30
CA LEU A 57 -5.46 8.34 -11.70
C LEU A 57 -5.68 9.85 -11.84
N VAL A 58 -6.35 10.46 -10.85
CA VAL A 58 -6.68 11.89 -10.86
C VAL A 58 -5.74 12.75 -10.00
N GLU A 59 -4.81 12.14 -9.28
CA GLU A 59 -3.86 12.83 -8.40
C GLU A 59 -2.85 13.70 -9.18
N THR A 60 -2.66 14.93 -8.71
CA THR A 60 -1.59 15.82 -9.17
C THR A 60 -0.25 15.35 -8.63
N ARG A 61 0.70 15.09 -9.53
CA ARG A 61 2.02 14.54 -9.17
C ARG A 61 3.08 15.64 -9.08
N GLU A 62 3.72 15.74 -7.92
CA GLU A 62 4.85 16.65 -7.69
C GLU A 62 6.04 16.28 -8.59
N LEU A 63 6.57 17.27 -9.30
CA LEU A 63 7.74 17.12 -10.18
C LEU A 63 9.05 17.45 -9.48
N SER A 64 8.96 18.07 -8.31
CA SER A 64 10.10 18.45 -7.48
C SER A 64 10.99 17.22 -7.23
N ARG A 65 12.29 17.44 -7.33
CA ARG A 65 13.33 16.43 -7.06
C ARG A 65 13.94 16.57 -5.67
N GLU A 66 13.52 17.59 -4.95
CA GLU A 66 13.91 17.89 -3.59
C GLU A 66 12.70 18.44 -2.84
N ILE A 67 12.55 18.05 -1.58
CA ILE A 67 11.53 18.58 -0.68
C ILE A 67 12.09 18.66 0.75
N ASN A 68 11.80 19.76 1.44
CA ASN A 68 12.02 19.88 2.88
C ASN A 68 10.79 19.30 3.60
N LEU A 69 10.98 18.24 4.38
CA LEU A 69 9.91 17.56 5.13
C LEU A 69 9.58 18.26 6.45
N GLY A 70 10.46 19.16 6.91
CA GLY A 70 10.36 19.90 8.16
C GLY A 70 11.53 19.61 9.10
N THR A 71 11.47 20.19 10.30
CA THR A 71 12.52 20.03 11.29
C THR A 71 12.66 18.59 11.76
N GLU A 72 13.89 18.19 12.06
CA GLU A 72 14.23 16.86 12.58
C GLU A 72 13.37 16.49 13.79
N THR A 73 13.28 17.40 14.78
CA THR A 73 12.47 17.21 15.98
C THR A 73 10.99 16.96 15.68
N ALA A 74 10.40 17.72 14.76
CA ALA A 74 8.99 17.57 14.42
C ALA A 74 8.71 16.25 13.72
N ILE A 75 9.64 15.77 12.88
CA ILE A 75 9.49 14.50 12.18
C ILE A 75 9.61 13.33 13.14
N TYR A 76 10.64 13.29 14.00
CA TYR A 76 10.74 12.23 15.01
C TYR A 76 9.56 12.23 15.98
N GLN A 77 9.02 13.39 16.33
CA GLN A 77 7.82 13.48 17.16
C GLN A 77 6.60 12.85 16.47
N LYS A 78 6.39 13.11 15.17
CA LYS A 78 5.32 12.48 14.39
C LYS A 78 5.50 10.96 14.33
N LEU A 79 6.69 10.50 13.97
CA LEU A 79 7.00 9.07 13.84
C LEU A 79 6.84 8.33 15.18
N SER A 80 7.34 8.90 16.27
CA SER A 80 7.18 8.35 17.63
C SER A 80 5.71 8.35 18.10
N GLY A 81 4.93 9.33 17.63
CA GLY A 81 3.48 9.40 17.86
C GLY A 81 2.66 8.41 17.04
N GLY A 82 3.28 7.72 16.07
CA GLY A 82 2.61 6.81 15.14
C GLY A 82 1.99 7.51 13.93
N ASP A 83 2.19 8.82 13.77
CA ASP A 83 1.67 9.57 12.63
C ASP A 83 2.44 9.22 11.35
N PRO A 84 1.75 8.94 10.24
CA PRO A 84 2.43 8.72 8.97
C PRO A 84 3.04 10.04 8.46
N VAL A 85 4.31 9.98 8.04
CA VAL A 85 4.95 11.06 7.28
C VAL A 85 4.97 10.65 5.81
N ILE A 86 4.00 11.14 5.03
CA ILE A 86 3.84 10.85 3.60
C ILE A 86 4.17 12.11 2.80
N PHE A 87 4.90 11.93 1.69
CA PHE A 87 5.29 13.02 0.79
C PHE A 87 5.37 12.55 -0.66
N GLN A 88 5.28 13.50 -1.59
CA GLN A 88 5.43 13.25 -3.02
C GLN A 88 6.77 13.81 -3.51
N LEU A 89 7.50 13.03 -4.30
CA LEU A 89 8.78 13.42 -4.89
C LEU A 89 8.95 12.71 -6.23
N ALA A 90 9.39 13.43 -7.26
CA ALA A 90 9.63 12.87 -8.60
C ALA A 90 8.46 11.97 -9.11
N ARG A 91 7.21 12.44 -8.93
CA ARG A 91 5.96 11.76 -9.32
C ARG A 91 5.63 10.46 -8.59
N ARG A 92 6.25 10.21 -7.44
CA ARG A 92 5.98 9.05 -6.59
C ARG A 92 5.65 9.50 -5.18
N GLU A 93 4.72 8.79 -4.56
CA GLU A 93 4.42 8.91 -3.15
C GLU A 93 5.35 8.01 -2.34
N TYR A 94 5.93 8.58 -1.30
CA TYR A 94 6.79 7.92 -0.35
C TYR A 94 6.26 8.10 1.08
N GLN A 95 6.50 7.10 1.91
CA GLN A 95 6.34 7.19 3.35
C GLN A 95 7.71 7.14 4.02
N LEU A 96 7.97 8.11 4.90
CA LEU A 96 9.13 8.14 5.77
C LEU A 96 8.84 7.33 7.03
N ARG A 97 9.84 6.58 7.50
CA ARG A 97 9.80 5.75 8.70
C ARG A 97 11.12 5.77 9.42
N GLU A 98 11.08 5.55 10.72
CA GLU A 98 12.26 5.20 11.49
C GLU A 98 12.32 3.67 11.62
N VAL A 99 13.41 3.07 11.14
CA VAL A 99 13.66 1.62 11.19
C VAL A 99 15.06 1.44 11.74
N ILE A 100 15.18 0.71 12.87
CA ILE A 100 16.46 0.45 13.54
C ILE A 100 17.26 1.76 13.82
N GLY A 101 16.55 2.84 14.17
CA GLY A 101 17.14 4.14 14.51
C GLY A 101 17.61 4.98 13.31
N GLU A 102 17.32 4.55 12.07
CA GLU A 102 17.61 5.29 10.85
C GLU A 102 16.32 5.68 10.12
N LEU A 103 16.33 6.81 9.42
CA LEU A 103 15.21 7.26 8.61
C LEU A 103 15.25 6.60 7.22
N HIS A 104 14.21 5.85 6.90
CA HIS A 104 14.00 5.20 5.60
C HIS A 104 12.75 5.75 4.93
N ALA A 105 12.86 6.02 3.63
CA ALA A 105 11.71 6.30 2.79
C ALA A 105 11.41 5.09 1.90
N HIS A 106 10.15 4.75 1.73
CA HIS A 106 9.71 3.69 0.82
C HIS A 106 8.47 4.13 0.05
N THR A 107 8.24 3.60 -1.15
CA THR A 107 7.02 3.92 -1.87
C THR A 107 5.79 3.39 -1.13
N THR A 108 4.67 4.11 -1.21
CA THR A 108 3.38 3.68 -0.66
C THR A 108 2.65 2.68 -1.56
N ILE A 109 3.27 2.32 -2.70
CA ILE A 109 2.65 1.53 -3.77
C ILE A 109 3.44 0.26 -4.04
N CYS A 110 2.78 -0.88 -3.85
CA CYS A 110 3.35 -2.18 -4.14
C CYS A 110 3.64 -2.31 -5.66
N PRO A 111 4.89 -2.63 -6.05
CA PRO A 111 5.29 -2.73 -7.46
C PRO A 111 4.70 -3.94 -8.18
N HIS A 112 4.01 -4.84 -7.46
CA HIS A 112 3.32 -5.98 -8.05
C HIS A 112 2.04 -5.55 -8.80
N LEU A 113 1.02 -5.09 -8.07
CA LEU A 113 -0.30 -4.74 -8.63
C LEU A 113 -0.89 -3.48 -7.98
N SER A 114 -0.02 -2.55 -7.57
CA SER A 114 -0.37 -1.24 -7.02
C SER A 114 -1.10 -1.26 -5.68
N GLY A 115 -0.93 -2.35 -4.91
CA GLY A 115 -1.45 -2.45 -3.54
C GLY A 115 -0.88 -1.41 -2.59
N PRO A 116 -1.58 -1.09 -1.49
CA PRO A 116 -1.08 -0.18 -0.49
C PRO A 116 0.10 -0.80 0.25
N LEU A 117 1.17 -0.04 0.41
CA LEU A 117 2.27 -0.35 1.32
C LEU A 117 2.33 0.62 2.52
N SER A 118 1.43 1.60 2.55
CA SER A 118 1.25 2.46 3.71
C SER A 118 0.81 1.61 4.91
N HIS A 119 1.54 1.72 6.02
CA HIS A 119 1.30 0.95 7.26
C HIS A 119 1.64 -0.55 7.20
N CYS A 120 2.47 -0.96 6.24
CA CYS A 120 2.78 -2.38 6.00
C CYS A 120 4.17 -2.83 6.47
N VAL A 121 4.94 -1.98 7.17
CA VAL A 121 6.30 -2.33 7.62
C VAL A 121 6.26 -2.99 8.99
N ASP A 122 7.11 -4.01 9.19
CA ASP A 122 7.40 -4.57 10.50
C ASP A 122 8.64 -3.92 11.15
N GLN A 123 9.00 -4.40 12.34
CA GLN A 123 10.13 -3.89 13.13
C GLN A 123 11.49 -4.16 12.48
N ASP A 124 11.55 -5.15 11.58
CA ASP A 124 12.77 -5.56 10.87
C ASP A 124 12.92 -4.83 9.52
N GLY A 125 12.02 -3.90 9.20
CA GLY A 125 12.06 -3.15 7.94
C GLY A 125 11.47 -3.90 6.75
N GLN A 126 10.62 -4.91 6.97
CA GLN A 126 10.01 -5.65 5.88
C GLN A 126 8.58 -5.18 5.62
N LEU A 127 8.29 -4.86 4.36
CA LEU A 127 7.00 -4.37 3.90
C LEU A 127 6.16 -5.54 3.38
N THR A 128 5.02 -5.85 4.03
CA THR A 128 4.10 -6.91 3.58
C THR A 128 2.84 -6.31 2.95
N CYS A 129 2.70 -6.45 1.64
CA CYS A 129 1.51 -6.00 0.91
C CYS A 129 0.27 -6.82 1.34
N PRO A 130 -0.83 -6.19 1.80
CA PRO A 130 -1.99 -6.89 2.34
C PRO A 130 -2.76 -7.67 1.27
N TRP A 131 -2.68 -7.26 0.00
CA TRP A 131 -3.48 -7.89 -1.06
C TRP A 131 -2.98 -9.28 -1.44
N HIS A 132 -1.67 -9.42 -1.70
CA HIS A 132 -1.11 -10.67 -2.25
C HIS A 132 0.06 -11.21 -1.42
N GLY A 133 0.32 -10.63 -0.25
CA GLY A 133 1.38 -11.06 0.67
C GLY A 133 2.80 -10.82 0.17
N TYR A 134 2.99 -10.01 -0.89
CA TYR A 134 4.33 -9.68 -1.38
C TYR A 134 5.13 -8.98 -0.29
N ARG A 135 6.35 -9.47 -0.04
CA ARG A 135 7.25 -8.93 0.99
C ARG A 135 8.47 -8.32 0.36
N PHE A 136 8.83 -7.13 0.83
CA PHE A 136 10.00 -6.39 0.35
C PHE A 136 10.86 -5.94 1.52
N ASP A 137 12.17 -5.92 1.30
CA ASP A 137 13.11 -5.31 2.23
C ASP A 137 13.18 -3.80 1.98
N ILE A 138 12.99 -2.97 3.00
CA ILE A 138 12.93 -1.51 2.83
C ILE A 138 14.29 -0.90 2.43
N GLN A 139 15.39 -1.54 2.80
CA GLN A 139 16.73 -1.00 2.60
C GLN A 139 17.26 -1.28 1.19
N SER A 140 17.14 -2.53 0.75
CA SER A 140 17.58 -2.97 -0.58
C SER A 140 16.51 -2.80 -1.66
N GLY A 141 15.24 -2.78 -1.28
CA GLY A 141 14.11 -2.80 -2.21
C GLY A 141 13.78 -4.17 -2.79
N GLU A 142 14.55 -5.21 -2.46
CA GLU A 142 14.39 -6.55 -3.01
C GLU A 142 13.09 -7.22 -2.56
N CYS A 143 12.50 -8.03 -3.44
CA CYS A 143 11.36 -8.86 -3.09
C CYS A 143 11.81 -10.13 -2.35
N ILE A 144 11.48 -10.20 -1.07
CA ILE A 144 11.77 -11.33 -0.19
C ILE A 144 10.83 -12.50 -0.49
N PHE A 145 9.56 -12.20 -0.81
CA PHE A 145 8.53 -13.18 -1.12
C PHE A 145 7.50 -12.65 -2.12
N PRO A 146 7.12 -13.45 -3.14
CA PRO A 146 7.72 -14.73 -3.51
C PRO A 146 9.12 -14.53 -4.12
N LYS A 147 10.10 -15.38 -3.79
CA LYS A 147 11.50 -15.26 -4.25
C LYS A 147 11.68 -15.26 -5.77
N SER A 148 10.70 -15.77 -6.51
CA SER A 148 10.69 -15.81 -7.97
C SER A 148 10.13 -14.53 -8.61
N ALA A 149 9.63 -13.58 -7.81
CA ALA A 149 9.12 -12.32 -8.34
C ALA A 149 10.27 -11.48 -8.92
N ALA A 150 10.00 -10.85 -10.06
CA ALA A 150 10.93 -9.90 -10.68
C ALA A 150 10.69 -8.45 -10.24
N CYS A 151 9.58 -8.17 -9.54
CA CYS A 151 9.29 -6.83 -9.06
C CYS A 151 10.15 -6.50 -7.83
N HIS A 152 10.53 -5.24 -7.70
CA HIS A 152 11.32 -4.68 -6.62
C HIS A 152 10.79 -3.28 -6.31
N LEU A 153 11.01 -2.80 -5.09
CA LEU A 153 10.70 -1.42 -4.76
C LEU A 153 11.56 -0.49 -5.62
N PRO A 154 11.00 0.62 -6.10
CA PRO A 154 11.79 1.68 -6.71
C PRO A 154 12.88 2.17 -5.75
N PRO A 155 14.04 2.64 -6.26
CA PRO A 155 15.09 3.18 -5.41
C PRO A 155 14.55 4.30 -4.51
N PRO A 156 14.80 4.25 -3.19
CA PRO A 156 14.28 5.26 -2.28
C PRO A 156 14.97 6.61 -2.51
N PRO A 157 14.31 7.73 -2.16
CA PRO A 157 14.98 9.02 -2.13
C PRO A 157 16.05 9.05 -1.05
N THR A 158 17.10 9.83 -1.26
CA THR A 158 18.11 10.08 -0.24
C THR A 158 17.51 11.00 0.83
N ILE A 159 17.60 10.60 2.09
CA ILE A 159 17.16 11.38 3.25
C ILE A 159 18.40 11.93 3.95
N THR A 160 18.46 13.25 4.13
CA THR A 160 19.59 13.93 4.80
C THR A 160 19.08 14.94 5.80
N ILE A 161 19.85 15.16 6.87
CA ILE A 161 19.60 16.24 7.83
C ILE A 161 20.50 17.42 7.47
N GLU A 162 19.90 18.56 7.17
CA GLU A 162 20.60 19.78 6.79
C GLU A 162 20.08 20.95 7.63
N GLN A 163 20.98 21.59 8.38
CA GLN A 163 20.63 22.74 9.24
C GLN A 163 19.47 22.45 10.24
N GLY A 164 19.29 21.18 10.63
CA GLY A 164 18.21 20.75 11.53
C GLY A 164 16.90 20.38 10.84
N ASP A 165 16.84 20.44 9.51
CA ASP A 165 15.70 20.01 8.70
C ASP A 165 15.98 18.69 7.99
N ILE A 166 14.94 17.88 7.80
CA ILE A 166 15.01 16.65 7.01
C ILE A 166 14.66 16.96 5.57
N ILE A 167 15.63 16.71 4.68
CA ILE A 167 15.52 16.93 3.25
C ILE A 167 15.47 15.58 2.53
N ALA A 168 14.48 15.41 1.64
CA ALA A 168 14.38 14.26 0.76
C ALA A 168 14.76 14.64 -0.67
N ARG A 169 15.64 13.88 -1.31
CA ARG A 169 16.08 14.08 -2.70
C ARG A 169 15.87 12.85 -3.56
N SER A 170 15.35 13.05 -4.77
CA SER A 170 15.12 11.96 -5.72
C SER A 170 16.45 11.31 -6.08
N SER A 171 16.49 9.97 -6.09
CA SER A 171 17.67 9.26 -6.56
C SER A 171 17.92 9.56 -8.04
N ALA A 172 19.18 9.57 -8.48
CA ALA A 172 19.53 9.82 -9.88
C ALA A 172 18.93 8.77 -10.86
N GLN A 173 18.44 7.64 -10.36
CA GLN A 173 17.85 6.55 -11.12
C GLN A 173 16.36 6.75 -11.45
N ASP A 174 15.64 7.66 -10.77
CA ASP A 174 14.23 7.97 -11.06
C ASP A 174 14.04 8.62 -12.45
N ALA A 175 15.11 9.09 -13.10
CA ALA A 175 15.06 9.75 -14.40
C ALA A 175 14.81 8.81 -15.60
N ARG A 176 14.77 7.48 -15.41
CA ARG A 176 14.69 6.50 -16.51
C ARG A 176 13.32 5.84 -16.72
N VAL A 177 12.34 6.08 -15.86
CA VAL A 177 10.99 5.49 -16.01
C VAL A 177 10.09 6.41 -16.85
N THR A 178 10.49 6.63 -18.10
CA THR A 178 9.65 7.22 -19.14
C THR A 178 9.86 6.46 -20.44
N SER A 179 9.16 5.33 -20.58
CA SER A 179 8.86 4.68 -21.86
C SER A 179 7.70 3.73 -21.66
#